data_AF-A0A2P2QB51-F1
#
_entry.id   AF-A0A2P2QB51-F1
#
_cell.length_a   1.000
_cell.length_b   1.000
_cell.length_c   1.000
_cell.angle_alpha   90.00
_cell.angle_beta   90.00
_cell.angle_gamma   90.00
#
_symmetry.space_group_name_H-M   'P 1'
#
loop_
_entity.id
_entity.type
_entity.pdbx_description
1 polymer ?
#
loop_
_entity_poly.entity_id
_entity_poly.type
_entity_poly.pdbx_seq_one_letter_code
_entity_poly.pdbx_strand_id
1 'polypeptide(L)'
;MELPYRKFSKLRKASLIFLLVTSVIFISLCYPLLDYPLYLLKNFLKSSSRPSNGRHDSTKVPITEGCDLFSGEWVPDPDAPYYTNTTCWAIHDHQNCMKYGRPDTEFMKWRWKPHGCELPIFDPVQFLEIVRGKSMAFVGDSVGRNQMQSLICLLSKVSFPVPYICIIL
;
A
#
# COMPACT_ATOMS: atom_id res chain seq x y z
N MET A 1 62.06 29.73 -25.71
CA MET A 1 60.70 29.43 -26.20
C MET A 1 60.28 28.11 -25.53
N GLU A 2 59.80 28.17 -24.29
CA GLU A 2 59.42 26.99 -23.48
C GLU A 2 58.04 27.27 -22.86
N LEU A 3 56.98 26.95 -23.61
CA LEU A 3 55.55 26.94 -23.27
C LEU A 3 55.03 25.59 -23.83
N PRO A 4 53.99 24.91 -23.31
CA PRO A 4 53.12 25.09 -22.13
C PRO A 4 52.88 23.75 -21.37
N TYR A 5 53.72 22.74 -21.55
CA TYR A 5 53.43 21.33 -21.19
C TYR A 5 53.38 21.07 -19.67
N ARG A 6 54.25 21.71 -18.89
CA ARG A 6 54.34 21.54 -17.43
C ARG A 6 53.15 22.14 -16.67
N LYS A 7 52.48 23.13 -17.27
CA LYS A 7 51.26 23.77 -16.72
C LYS A 7 50.04 22.89 -16.99
N PHE A 8 49.98 22.28 -18.17
CA PHE A 8 48.91 21.36 -18.57
C PHE A 8 48.88 20.07 -17.74
N SER A 9 50.03 19.46 -17.44
CA SER A 9 50.10 18.25 -16.61
C SER A 9 49.75 18.48 -15.14
N LYS A 10 50.11 19.65 -14.58
CA LYS A 10 49.69 20.07 -13.23
C LYS A 10 48.17 20.35 -13.18
N LEU A 11 47.62 21.00 -14.21
CA LEU A 11 46.19 21.29 -14.32
C LEU A 11 45.36 20.00 -14.44
N ARG A 12 45.85 19.02 -15.21
CA ARG A 12 45.20 17.71 -15.38
C ARG A 12 45.19 16.88 -14.09
N LYS A 13 46.27 16.93 -13.29
CA LYS A 13 46.34 16.29 -11.97
C LYS A 13 45.45 16.97 -10.93
N ALA A 14 45.42 18.31 -10.91
CA ALA A 14 44.52 19.06 -10.03
C ALA A 14 43.05 18.81 -10.38
N SER A 15 42.73 18.71 -11.67
CA SER A 15 41.40 18.36 -12.16
C SER A 15 40.97 16.94 -11.75
N LEU A 16 41.87 15.95 -11.86
CA LEU A 16 41.61 14.59 -11.37
C LEU A 16 41.39 14.53 -9.86
N ILE A 17 42.19 15.25 -9.07
CA ILE A 17 42.02 15.33 -7.62
C ILE A 17 40.68 15.97 -7.27
N PHE A 18 40.29 17.05 -7.96
CA PHE A 18 39.00 17.70 -7.75
C PHE A 18 37.83 16.76 -8.05
N LEU A 19 37.88 16.01 -9.15
CA LEU A 19 36.84 15.02 -9.51
C LEU A 19 36.75 13.85 -8.51
N LEU A 20 37.87 13.42 -7.94
CA LEU A 20 37.89 12.39 -6.89
C LEU A 20 37.32 12.92 -5.56
N VAL A 21 37.65 14.16 -5.19
CA VAL A 21 37.14 14.76 -3.96
C VAL A 21 35.63 15.01 -4.05
N THR A 22 35.13 15.52 -5.18
CA THR A 22 33.69 15.75 -5.36
C THR A 22 32.90 14.46 -5.39
N SER A 23 33.43 13.38 -6.01
CA SER A 23 32.76 12.09 -6.01
C SER A 23 32.70 11.46 -4.62
N VAL A 24 33.77 11.54 -3.82
CA VAL A 24 33.77 11.04 -2.43
C VAL A 24 32.79 11.82 -1.54
N ILE A 25 32.72 13.15 -1.71
CA ILE A 25 31.76 13.98 -0.98
C ILE A 25 30.32 13.64 -1.38
N PHE A 26 30.06 13.50 -2.69
CA PHE A 26 28.74 13.12 -3.19
C PHE A 26 28.33 11.73 -2.69
N ILE A 27 29.25 10.76 -2.72
CA ILE A 27 29.02 9.41 -2.17
C ILE A 27 28.70 9.50 -0.67
N SER A 28 29.49 10.24 0.12
CA SER A 28 29.26 10.39 1.57
C SER A 28 27.92 11.07 1.90
N LEU A 29 27.47 12.02 1.07
CA LEU A 29 26.18 12.70 1.22
C LEU A 29 25.00 11.87 0.71
N CYS A 30 25.20 11.01 -0.30
CA CYS A 30 24.16 10.14 -0.84
C CYS A 30 23.99 8.82 -0.08
N TYR A 31 25.03 8.30 0.58
CA TYR A 31 24.95 7.13 1.45
C TYR A 31 23.81 7.22 2.50
N PRO A 32 23.65 8.31 3.26
CA PRO A 32 22.56 8.43 4.23
C PRO A 32 21.16 8.51 3.57
N LEU A 33 21.04 8.88 2.30
CA LEU A 33 19.78 8.84 1.56
C LEU A 33 19.43 7.43 1.06
N LEU A 34 20.43 6.59 0.81
CA LEU A 34 20.26 5.20 0.38
C LEU A 34 20.13 4.21 1.55
N ASP A 35 20.75 4.47 2.70
CA ASP A 35 20.65 3.62 3.90
C ASP A 35 19.35 3.84 4.70
N TYR A 36 18.70 5.00 4.56
CA TYR A 36 17.46 5.33 5.25
C TYR A 36 16.29 4.36 4.95
N PRO A 37 15.98 4.01 3.68
CA PRO A 37 14.92 3.03 3.40
C PRO A 37 15.23 1.63 3.95
N LEU A 38 16.51 1.23 3.98
CA LEU A 38 16.95 -0.06 4.51
C LEU A 38 16.86 -0.14 6.04
N TYR A 39 17.17 0.98 6.71
CA TYR A 39 17.00 1.13 8.16
C TYR A 39 15.52 1.05 8.58
N LEU A 40 14.64 1.71 7.81
CA LEU A 40 13.20 1.68 8.06
C LEU A 40 12.63 0.26 7.90
N LEU A 41 13.04 -0.48 6.87
CA LEU A 41 12.63 -1.87 6.64
C LEU A 41 13.06 -2.80 7.79
N LYS A 42 14.30 -2.65 8.30
CA LYS A 42 14.79 -3.44 9.44
C LYS A 42 13.97 -3.19 10.71
N ASN A 43 13.58 -1.95 10.97
CA ASN A 43 12.75 -1.63 12.13
C ASN A 43 11.33 -2.20 12.00
N PHE A 44 10.78 -2.22 10.78
CA PHE A 44 9.48 -2.84 10.50
C PHE A 44 9.51 -4.35 10.76
N LEU A 45 10.52 -5.05 10.24
CA LEU A 45 10.71 -6.49 10.47
C LEU A 45 10.92 -6.82 11.96
N LYS A 46 11.61 -5.95 12.71
CA LYS A 46 11.85 -6.11 14.15
C LYS A 46 10.60 -5.86 15.01
N SER A 47 9.64 -5.07 14.52
CA SER A 47 8.37 -4.84 15.21
C SER A 47 7.41 -6.03 15.09
N SER A 48 7.55 -6.85 14.03
CA SER A 48 6.67 -8.00 13.78
C SER A 48 6.90 -9.17 14.76
N SER A 49 8.08 -9.25 15.39
CA SER A 49 8.47 -10.38 16.26
C SER A 49 8.10 -10.25 17.74
N ARG A 50 7.32 -9.24 18.15
CA ARG A 50 6.82 -9.16 19.54
C ARG A 50 5.52 -9.94 19.70
N PRO A 51 5.48 -11.02 20.50
CA PRO A 51 4.23 -11.67 20.85
C PRO A 51 3.47 -10.76 21.82
N SER A 52 2.33 -10.24 21.39
CA SER A 52 1.39 -9.58 22.30
C SER A 52 0.52 -10.65 22.95
N ASN A 53 0.73 -10.89 24.25
CA ASN A 53 -0.19 -11.65 25.10
C ASN A 53 -1.42 -10.78 25.38
N GLY A 54 -2.37 -10.76 24.44
CA GLY A 54 -3.68 -10.18 24.62
C GLY A 54 -4.73 -11.28 24.66
N ARG A 55 -5.28 -11.55 25.83
CA ARG A 55 -6.45 -12.42 26.01
C ARG A 55 -7.70 -11.66 25.56
N HIS A 56 -7.93 -11.61 24.25
CA HIS A 56 -9.22 -11.23 23.69
C HIS A 56 -9.99 -12.49 23.35
N ASP A 57 -11.16 -12.63 23.96
CA ASP A 57 -12.19 -13.58 23.61
C ASP A 57 -12.73 -13.21 22.21
N SER A 58 -11.94 -13.53 21.18
CA SER A 58 -12.46 -13.67 19.83
C SER A 58 -13.33 -14.90 19.85
N THR A 59 -14.62 -14.72 19.58
CA THR A 59 -15.41 -15.74 18.91
C THR A 59 -14.60 -16.19 17.70
N LYS A 60 -13.82 -17.26 17.87
CA LYS A 60 -13.07 -17.88 16.79
C LYS A 60 -14.15 -18.46 15.89
N VAL A 61 -14.54 -17.73 14.86
CA VAL A 61 -15.07 -18.38 13.66
C VAL A 61 -13.99 -19.38 13.30
N PRO A 62 -14.26 -20.69 13.35
CA PRO A 62 -13.27 -21.67 12.95
C PRO A 62 -13.11 -21.45 11.45
N ILE A 63 -12.07 -20.70 11.07
CA ILE A 63 -11.48 -20.88 9.75
C ILE A 63 -10.95 -22.31 9.84
N THR A 64 -11.78 -23.24 9.39
CA THR A 64 -11.48 -24.66 9.29
C THR A 64 -10.13 -24.76 8.61
N GLU A 65 -9.18 -25.46 9.24
CA GLU A 65 -7.98 -25.93 8.56
C GLU A 65 -8.47 -26.66 7.29
N GLY A 66 -8.32 -26.03 6.12
CA GLY A 66 -8.80 -26.57 4.85
C GLY A 66 -9.72 -25.70 3.98
N CYS A 67 -10.04 -24.45 4.34
CA CYS A 67 -10.75 -23.57 3.40
C CYS A 67 -9.80 -22.89 2.39
N ASP A 68 -9.84 -23.33 1.14
CA ASP A 68 -9.19 -22.61 0.03
C ASP A 68 -10.01 -21.38 -0.37
N LEU A 69 -9.50 -20.19 -0.07
CA LEU A 69 -10.17 -18.92 -0.36
C LEU A 69 -10.17 -18.56 -1.85
N PHE A 70 -9.30 -19.19 -2.65
CA PHE A 70 -9.10 -18.88 -4.07
C PHE A 70 -9.94 -19.78 -4.98
N SER A 71 -10.54 -20.84 -4.44
CA SER A 71 -11.44 -21.75 -5.14
C SER A 71 -12.88 -21.58 -4.65
N GLY A 72 -13.77 -21.22 -5.57
CA GLY A 72 -15.14 -20.86 -5.25
C GLY A 72 -15.90 -20.39 -6.48
N GLU A 73 -17.02 -19.74 -6.22
CA GLU A 73 -17.90 -19.20 -7.24
C GLU A 73 -18.43 -17.82 -6.85
N TRP A 74 -18.81 -17.05 -7.85
CA TRP A 74 -19.58 -15.83 -7.64
C TRP A 74 -21.04 -16.20 -7.42
N VAL A 75 -21.63 -15.72 -6.33
CA VAL A 75 -23.05 -15.92 -6.03
C VAL A 75 -23.75 -14.57 -5.87
N PRO A 76 -25.05 -14.46 -6.19
CA PRO A 76 -25.81 -13.25 -5.94
C PRO A 76 -25.86 -12.90 -4.45
N ASP A 77 -25.73 -11.61 -4.14
CA ASP A 77 -25.84 -11.06 -2.79
C ASP A 77 -26.95 -10.00 -2.75
N PRO A 78 -28.09 -10.27 -2.08
CA PRO A 78 -29.17 -9.30 -1.95
C PRO A 78 -28.81 -8.11 -1.04
N ASP A 79 -27.80 -8.24 -0.17
CA ASP A 79 -27.38 -7.19 0.78
C ASP A 79 -26.36 -6.23 0.16
N ALA A 80 -25.83 -6.54 -1.03
CA ALA A 80 -24.89 -5.71 -1.76
C ALA A 80 -25.58 -4.60 -2.61
N PRO A 81 -24.89 -3.49 -2.92
CA PRO A 81 -23.49 -3.19 -2.59
C PRO A 81 -23.29 -2.62 -1.19
N TYR A 82 -22.14 -2.91 -0.61
CA TYR A 82 -21.76 -2.40 0.72
C TYR A 82 -21.45 -0.89 0.73
N TYR A 83 -21.14 -0.29 -0.42
CA TYR A 83 -20.99 1.15 -0.59
C TYR A 83 -21.42 1.58 -2.00
N THR A 84 -21.83 2.83 -2.14
CA THR A 84 -22.19 3.46 -3.41
C THR A 84 -21.35 4.71 -3.66
N ASN A 85 -21.48 5.28 -4.85
CA ASN A 85 -20.90 6.58 -5.21
C ASN A 85 -21.43 7.76 -4.39
N THR A 86 -22.57 7.60 -3.71
CA THR A 86 -23.13 8.61 -2.81
C THR A 86 -22.66 8.44 -1.37
N THR A 87 -22.37 7.20 -0.94
CA THR A 87 -21.91 6.91 0.43
C THR A 87 -20.39 6.97 0.60
N CYS A 88 -19.63 6.94 -0.50
CA CYS A 88 -18.17 6.99 -0.46
C CYS A 88 -17.62 8.13 -1.31
N TRP A 89 -16.84 9.01 -0.69
CA TRP A 89 -16.17 10.13 -1.34
C TRP A 89 -14.86 9.72 -2.05
N ALA A 90 -14.28 8.56 -1.71
CA ALA A 90 -12.99 8.11 -2.25
C ALA A 90 -13.08 7.49 -3.64
N ILE A 91 -14.29 7.26 -4.17
CA ILE A 91 -14.48 6.78 -5.55
C ILE A 91 -14.12 7.92 -6.49
N HIS A 92 -13.08 7.73 -7.31
CA HIS A 92 -12.75 8.73 -8.31
C HIS A 92 -13.77 8.76 -9.44
N ASP A 93 -13.89 9.92 -10.06
CA ASP A 93 -14.81 10.15 -11.17
C ASP A 93 -14.68 9.06 -12.24
N HIS A 94 -13.48 8.80 -12.74
CA HIS A 94 -13.23 7.78 -13.78
C HIS A 94 -13.62 6.34 -13.41
N GLN A 95 -13.89 6.05 -12.13
CA GLN A 95 -14.38 4.75 -11.64
C GLN A 95 -15.89 4.76 -11.34
N ASN A 96 -16.55 5.92 -11.39
CA ASN A 96 -17.96 6.08 -11.07
C ASN A 96 -18.83 5.75 -12.29
N CYS A 97 -19.00 4.45 -12.57
CA CYS A 97 -19.76 3.96 -13.72
C CYS A 97 -21.20 4.49 -13.75
N MET A 98 -21.84 4.60 -12.58
CA MET A 98 -23.21 5.10 -12.47
C MET A 98 -23.32 6.58 -12.87
N LYS A 99 -22.34 7.41 -12.47
CA LYS A 99 -22.26 8.82 -12.89
C LYS A 99 -22.11 8.97 -14.41
N TYR A 100 -21.44 8.03 -15.07
CA TYR A 100 -21.25 8.03 -16.52
C TYR A 100 -22.28 7.21 -17.29
N GLY A 101 -23.46 6.98 -16.70
CA GLY A 101 -24.63 6.51 -17.45
C GLY A 101 -24.71 4.99 -17.62
N ARG A 102 -23.96 4.20 -16.84
CA ARG A 102 -24.17 2.75 -16.81
C ARG A 102 -25.57 2.44 -16.24
N PRO A 103 -26.47 1.77 -17.00
CA PRO A 103 -27.86 1.58 -16.59
C PRO A 103 -28.08 0.35 -15.72
N ASP A 104 -27.22 -0.67 -15.84
CA ASP A 104 -27.32 -1.92 -15.08
C ASP A 104 -26.64 -1.79 -13.71
N THR A 105 -27.25 -2.34 -12.66
CA THR A 105 -26.70 -2.36 -11.29
C THR A 105 -26.36 -3.77 -10.80
N GLU A 106 -26.72 -4.80 -11.57
CA GLU A 106 -26.58 -6.21 -11.18
C GLU A 106 -25.12 -6.62 -10.99
N PHE A 107 -24.17 -5.95 -11.63
CA PHE A 107 -22.73 -6.20 -11.43
C PHE A 107 -22.26 -5.92 -9.99
N MET A 108 -23.00 -5.12 -9.23
CA MET A 108 -22.69 -4.79 -7.83
C MET A 108 -23.29 -5.80 -6.83
N LYS A 109 -24.15 -6.72 -7.29
CA LYS A 109 -24.90 -7.66 -6.44
C LYS A 109 -24.28 -9.05 -6.41
N TRP A 110 -22.96 -9.13 -6.50
CA TRP A 110 -22.22 -10.39 -6.49
C TRP A 110 -21.24 -10.43 -5.33
N ARG A 111 -21.14 -11.58 -4.68
CA ARG A 111 -20.13 -11.87 -3.67
C ARG A 111 -19.38 -13.15 -4.03
N TRP A 112 -18.10 -13.20 -3.66
CA TRP A 112 -17.30 -14.40 -3.81
C TRP A 112 -17.60 -15.38 -2.66
N LYS A 113 -17.87 -16.65 -2.99
CA LYS A 113 -18.12 -17.72 -2.03
C LYS A 113 -17.13 -18.87 -2.24
N PRO A 114 -16.17 -19.08 -1.33
CA PRO A 114 -15.32 -20.26 -1.34
C PRO A 114 -16.14 -21.55 -1.20
N HIS A 115 -15.70 -22.66 -1.81
CA HIS A 115 -16.44 -23.92 -1.73
C HIS A 115 -16.43 -24.55 -0.33
N GLY A 116 -15.36 -24.34 0.44
CA GLY A 116 -15.12 -25.01 1.73
C GLY A 116 -15.51 -24.21 2.98
N CYS A 117 -15.92 -22.94 2.83
CA CYS A 117 -16.32 -22.11 3.97
C CYS A 117 -17.14 -20.89 3.55
N GLU A 118 -17.80 -20.27 4.53
CA GLU A 118 -18.50 -19.00 4.37
C GLU A 118 -17.58 -17.85 4.81
N LEU A 119 -17.42 -16.84 3.94
CA LEU A 119 -16.69 -15.63 4.30
C LEU A 119 -17.58 -14.73 5.16
N PRO A 120 -17.07 -14.21 6.29
CA PRO A 120 -17.81 -13.23 7.07
C PRO A 120 -17.98 -11.93 6.27
N ILE A 121 -19.11 -11.26 6.48
CA ILE A 121 -19.32 -9.90 5.96
C ILE A 121 -18.28 -8.97 6.58
N PHE A 122 -17.74 -8.05 5.77
CA PHE A 122 -16.72 -7.12 6.23
C PHE A 122 -17.27 -6.22 7.35
N ASP A 123 -16.68 -6.32 8.54
CA ASP A 123 -16.95 -5.43 9.66
C ASP A 123 -15.84 -4.35 9.76
N PRO A 124 -16.16 -3.08 9.46
CA PRO A 124 -15.18 -2.00 9.49
C PRO A 124 -14.68 -1.69 10.90
N VAL A 125 -15.49 -1.90 11.95
CA VAL A 125 -15.07 -1.67 13.35
C VAL A 125 -14.06 -2.73 13.75
N GLN A 126 -14.37 -3.99 13.48
CA GLN A 126 -13.46 -5.10 13.77
C GLN A 126 -12.14 -4.95 13.01
N PHE A 127 -12.18 -4.56 11.74
CA PHE A 127 -10.98 -4.30 10.96
C PHE A 127 -10.12 -3.20 11.60
N LEU A 128 -10.73 -2.07 11.98
CA LEU A 128 -10.00 -0.94 12.59
C LEU A 128 -9.35 -1.31 13.92
N GLU A 129 -9.99 -2.15 14.74
CA GLU A 129 -9.36 -2.67 15.96
C GLU A 129 -8.16 -3.57 15.66
N ILE A 130 -8.23 -4.42 14.62
CA ILE A 130 -7.09 -5.28 14.20
C ILE A 130 -5.88 -4.45 13.75
N VAL A 131 -6.13 -3.33 13.06
CA VAL A 131 -5.08 -2.44 12.54
C VAL A 131 -4.76 -1.27 13.48
N ARG A 132 -5.31 -1.26 14.69
CA ARG A 132 -5.11 -0.17 15.66
C ARG A 132 -3.63 0.00 16.00
N GLY A 133 -3.16 1.25 15.90
CA GLY A 133 -1.75 1.59 16.15
C GLY A 133 -0.78 1.09 15.07
N LYS A 134 -1.27 0.62 13.93
CA LYS A 134 -0.46 0.16 12.80
C LYS A 134 -0.69 1.08 11.59
N SER A 135 0.34 1.16 10.74
CA SER A 135 0.24 1.81 9.43
C SER A 135 0.10 0.73 8.36
N MET A 136 -0.85 0.93 7.43
CA MET A 136 -1.04 0.07 6.26
C MET A 136 -0.70 0.85 5.00
N ALA A 137 0.00 0.22 4.07
CA ALA A 137 0.35 0.79 2.78
C ALA A 137 0.04 -0.21 1.66
N PHE A 138 -0.51 0.29 0.56
CA PHE A 138 -0.71 -0.46 -0.68
C PHE A 138 0.41 -0.10 -1.65
N VAL A 139 1.21 -1.08 -2.06
CA VAL A 139 2.31 -0.90 -3.01
C VAL A 139 1.97 -1.68 -4.26
N GLY A 140 1.81 -0.97 -5.37
CA GLY A 140 1.42 -1.59 -6.64
C GLY A 140 1.10 -0.55 -7.70
N ASP A 141 0.48 -1.01 -8.78
CA ASP A 141 0.04 -0.19 -9.90
C ASP A 141 -1.36 0.42 -9.65
N SER A 142 -2.07 0.74 -10.72
CA SER A 142 -3.45 1.23 -10.66
C SER A 142 -4.40 0.25 -9.97
N VAL A 143 -4.17 -1.06 -10.04
CA VAL A 143 -5.01 -2.07 -9.39
C VAL A 143 -4.85 -2.01 -7.87
N GLY A 144 -3.62 -1.84 -7.37
CA GLY A 144 -3.37 -1.65 -5.94
C GLY A 144 -4.05 -0.40 -5.39
N ARG A 145 -4.07 0.68 -6.18
CA ARG A 145 -4.80 1.91 -5.84
C ARG A 145 -6.31 1.69 -5.79
N ASN A 146 -6.87 0.94 -6.74
CA ASN A 146 -8.30 0.61 -6.76
C ASN A 146 -8.70 -0.20 -5.51
N GLN A 147 -7.88 -1.16 -5.07
CA GLN A 147 -8.12 -1.93 -3.85
C GLN A 147 -8.08 -1.04 -2.59
N MET A 148 -7.09 -0.15 -2.49
CA MET A 148 -6.99 0.81 -1.39
C MET A 148 -8.24 1.70 -1.29
N GLN A 149 -8.75 2.18 -2.42
CA GLN A 149 -9.95 3.02 -2.48
C GLN A 149 -11.20 2.27 -2.08
N SER A 150 -11.35 1.03 -2.56
CA SER A 150 -12.45 0.15 -2.13
C SER A 150 -12.44 -0.07 -0.61
N LEU A 151 -11.26 -0.30 -0.01
CA LEU A 151 -11.13 -0.42 1.44
C LEU A 151 -11.53 0.86 2.17
N ILE A 152 -11.11 2.03 1.69
CA ILE A 152 -11.51 3.32 2.29
C ILE A 152 -13.04 3.47 2.27
N CYS A 153 -13.71 3.07 1.18
CA CYS A 153 -15.17 3.12 1.10
C CYS A 153 -15.89 2.18 2.08
N LEU A 154 -15.31 1.01 2.34
CA LEU A 154 -15.84 0.10 3.36
C LEU A 154 -15.67 0.70 4.76
N LEU A 155 -14.52 1.32 5.03
CA LEU A 155 -14.22 1.98 6.31
C LEU A 155 -14.99 3.29 6.51
N SER A 156 -15.42 3.95 5.43
CA SER A 156 -16.13 5.23 5.46
C SER A 156 -17.49 5.16 6.16
N LYS A 157 -17.97 3.96 6.46
CA LYS A 157 -19.21 3.71 7.22
C LYS A 157 -19.10 4.10 8.69
N VAL A 158 -17.92 4.03 9.28
CA VAL A 158 -17.70 4.21 10.72
C VAL A 158 -16.62 5.24 11.05
N SER A 159 -15.78 5.60 10.08
CA SER A 159 -14.69 6.57 10.23
C SER A 159 -14.49 7.32 8.91
N PHE A 160 -13.79 8.45 8.89
CA PHE A 160 -13.35 9.08 7.64
C PHE A 160 -11.83 8.89 7.51
N PRO A 161 -11.35 7.82 6.85
CA PRO A 161 -9.90 7.60 6.71
C PRO A 161 -9.32 8.69 5.81
N VAL A 162 -8.24 9.34 6.23
CA VAL A 162 -7.52 10.30 5.37
C VAL A 162 -6.42 9.53 4.62
N PRO A 163 -6.54 9.31 3.30
CA PRO A 163 -5.53 8.63 2.53
C PRO A 163 -4.31 9.53 2.33
N TYR A 164 -3.16 9.09 2.81
CA TYR A 164 -1.87 9.65 2.39
C TYR A 164 -1.41 8.90 1.15
N ILE A 165 -1.80 9.39 -0.03
CA ILE A 165 -1.34 8.83 -1.31
C ILE A 165 0.11 9.29 -1.52
N CYS A 166 1.06 8.39 -1.29
CA CYS A 166 2.43 8.57 -1.72
C CYS A 166 2.59 7.90 -3.09
N ILE A 167 2.54 8.67 -4.17
CA ILE A 167 2.94 8.18 -5.49
C ILE A 167 4.46 8.20 -5.51
N ILE A 168 5.09 7.04 -5.27
CA ILE A 168 6.50 6.85 -5.58
C ILE A 168 6.55 6.67 -7.11
N LEU A 169 6.86 7.76 -7.84
CA LEU A 169 7.23 7.72 -9.26
C LEU A 169 8.69 7.28 -9.40
#